data_AF-A0A3A3GMJ8-F1
#
_entry.id   AF-A0A3A3GMJ8-F1
#
_cell.length_a   1.000
_cell.length_b   1.000
_cell.length_c   1.000
_cell.angle_alpha   90.00
_cell.angle_beta   90.00
_cell.angle_gamma   90.00
#
_symmetry.space_group_name_H-M   'P 1'
#
loop_
_entity.id
_entity.type
_entity.pdbx_description
1 polymer ?
#
loop_
_entity_poly.entity_id
_entity_poly.type
_entity_poly.pdbx_seq_one_letter_code
_entity_poly.pdbx_strand_id
1 'polypeptide(L)'
;MKFLSALLVTSVAALGFASTASADEVVVYSARIEQLIKPMFDAYTKQTGTTIKFVTDKEGPLLEKLKAEGANTPADMLITVDAGNLWQAAHEGLLRPVQSTVLNANIPAHLRDPGNQWFGLSVRARTIFFNKKNVKPEDLSTYEDLASPKWKNRLCLRTSKKVYNQSLVAMMIEEHGEAKTEQIVKGWVNNLATDVFSDDTKMLEAVGAGQCDVGIANTYYYGRLMEKKPDQPIGIFWANQKTGGVHVNVSGAGVTKHAKNPAGAQKLIEWLASEQAQNLYTDAGMEFPVNPKVKPDPVLVGWGSFKPNLINVSKAGELQATAVKLMDRAGYK
;
A
#
# COMPACT_ATOMS: atom_id res chain seq x y z
N MET A 1 -34.99 84.73 -20.04
CA MET A 1 -34.44 83.41 -20.42
C MET A 1 -33.28 83.09 -19.47
N LYS A 2 -33.48 82.17 -18.52
CA LYS A 2 -32.42 81.66 -17.63
C LYS A 2 -32.15 80.21 -18.04
N PHE A 3 -30.93 79.91 -18.47
CA PHE A 3 -30.48 78.56 -18.80
C PHE A 3 -30.02 77.86 -17.51
N LEU A 4 -30.68 76.76 -17.13
CA LEU A 4 -30.15 75.79 -16.17
C LEU A 4 -29.45 74.68 -16.95
N SER A 5 -28.15 74.51 -16.71
CA SER A 5 -27.37 73.36 -17.16
C SER A 5 -27.48 72.25 -16.12
N ALA A 6 -28.00 71.08 -16.51
CA ALA A 6 -28.03 69.88 -15.67
C ALA A 6 -26.79 69.03 -15.96
N LEU A 7 -25.94 68.85 -14.94
CA LEU A 7 -24.80 67.94 -14.95
C LEU A 7 -25.31 66.51 -14.64
N LEU A 8 -25.15 65.57 -15.56
CA LEU A 8 -25.49 64.17 -15.38
C LEU A 8 -24.22 63.42 -14.91
N VAL A 9 -24.13 63.10 -13.62
CA VAL A 9 -23.06 62.24 -13.07
C VAL A 9 -23.49 60.78 -13.25
N THR A 10 -22.81 60.04 -14.12
CA THR A 10 -23.05 58.61 -14.34
C THR A 10 -22.14 57.80 -13.41
N SER A 11 -22.70 57.26 -12.33
CA SER A 11 -21.99 56.33 -11.45
C SER A 11 -21.88 54.95 -12.11
N VAL A 12 -20.65 54.56 -12.48
CA VAL A 12 -20.34 53.20 -12.94
C VAL A 12 -20.20 52.30 -11.70
N ALA A 13 -21.22 51.49 -11.44
CA ALA A 13 -21.16 50.44 -10.44
C ALA A 13 -20.34 49.27 -10.98
N ALA A 14 -19.12 49.10 -10.46
CA ALA A 14 -18.29 47.93 -10.71
C ALA A 14 -18.90 46.71 -10.00
N LEU A 15 -19.66 45.89 -10.74
CA LEU A 15 -20.07 44.56 -10.32
C LEU A 15 -18.83 43.67 -10.27
N GLY A 16 -18.24 43.56 -9.08
CA GLY A 16 -17.25 42.54 -8.78
C GLY A 16 -17.89 41.17 -8.92
N PHE A 17 -17.49 40.42 -9.95
CA PHE A 17 -17.70 38.98 -10.01
C PHE A 17 -16.92 38.35 -8.84
N ALA A 18 -17.59 38.18 -7.70
CA ALA A 18 -17.17 37.21 -6.73
C ALA A 18 -17.33 35.84 -7.39
N SER A 19 -16.23 35.28 -7.90
CA SER A 19 -16.16 33.88 -8.25
C SER A 19 -16.46 33.10 -6.98
N THR A 20 -17.71 32.65 -6.81
CA THR A 20 -18.04 31.62 -5.84
C THR A 20 -17.21 30.42 -6.23
N ALA A 21 -16.08 30.22 -5.56
CA ALA A 21 -15.31 29.00 -5.64
C ALA A 21 -16.28 27.88 -5.27
N SER A 22 -16.80 27.19 -6.27
CA SER A 22 -17.46 25.91 -6.08
C SER A 22 -16.49 25.09 -5.25
N ALA A 23 -16.92 24.61 -4.08
CA ALA A 23 -16.13 23.66 -3.33
C ALA A 23 -15.87 22.48 -4.28
N ASP A 24 -14.62 22.30 -4.70
CA ASP A 24 -14.23 21.19 -5.57
C ASP A 24 -14.60 19.90 -4.84
N GLU A 25 -15.36 19.02 -5.48
CA GLU A 25 -15.70 17.70 -4.95
C GLU A 25 -14.80 16.66 -5.60
N VAL A 26 -14.30 15.72 -4.80
CA VAL A 26 -13.55 14.55 -5.28
C VAL A 26 -14.21 13.29 -4.73
N VAL A 27 -14.55 12.36 -5.62
CA VAL A 27 -15.13 11.07 -5.24
C VAL A 27 -14.04 10.00 -5.22
N VAL A 28 -13.85 9.37 -4.06
CA VAL A 28 -12.81 8.37 -3.83
C VAL A 28 -13.41 6.99 -3.63
N TYR A 29 -12.99 6.02 -4.44
CA TYR A 29 -13.26 4.61 -4.21
C TYR A 29 -12.06 4.02 -3.48
N SER A 30 -12.26 3.45 -2.30
CA SER A 30 -11.16 2.98 -1.45
C SER A 30 -11.34 1.53 -1.00
N ALA A 31 -10.32 0.70 -1.22
CA ALA A 31 -10.25 -0.64 -0.65
C ALA A 31 -9.67 -0.67 0.78
N ARG A 32 -9.31 0.49 1.33
CA ARG A 32 -8.96 0.64 2.75
C ARG A 32 -10.22 0.94 3.55
N ILE A 33 -10.29 0.40 4.77
CA ILE A 33 -11.39 0.65 5.70
C ILE A 33 -11.46 2.14 6.09
N GLU A 34 -12.68 2.62 6.34
CA GLU A 34 -12.97 4.03 6.62
C GLU A 34 -12.11 4.61 7.74
N GLN A 35 -11.89 3.84 8.82
CA GLN A 35 -11.13 4.29 9.99
C GLN A 35 -9.68 4.69 9.64
N LEU A 36 -9.11 4.15 8.56
CA LEU A 36 -7.74 4.44 8.13
C LEU A 36 -7.64 5.60 7.14
N ILE A 37 -8.73 6.02 6.51
CA ILE A 37 -8.71 7.02 5.43
C ILE A 37 -9.49 8.30 5.78
N LYS A 38 -10.56 8.19 6.57
CA LYS A 38 -11.41 9.33 6.90
C LYS A 38 -10.64 10.46 7.59
N PRO A 39 -9.74 10.21 8.57
CA PRO A 39 -8.96 11.28 9.20
C PRO A 39 -8.11 12.07 8.19
N MET A 40 -7.60 11.40 7.16
CA MET A 40 -6.83 12.01 6.08
C MET A 40 -7.71 12.94 5.24
N PHE A 41 -8.90 12.47 4.86
CA PHE A 41 -9.85 13.25 4.07
C PHE A 41 -10.42 14.44 4.84
N ASP A 42 -10.69 14.28 6.13
CA ASP A 42 -11.14 15.36 7.00
C ASP A 42 -10.06 16.45 7.12
N ALA A 43 -8.79 16.06 7.30
CA ALA A 43 -7.67 16.99 7.37
C ALA A 43 -7.47 17.75 6.04
N TYR A 44 -7.54 17.05 4.90
CA TYR A 44 -7.47 17.67 3.58
C TYR A 44 -8.63 18.64 3.33
N THR A 45 -9.85 18.24 3.67
CA THR A 45 -11.06 19.07 3.56
C THR A 45 -10.93 20.33 4.40
N LYS A 46 -10.48 20.20 5.65
CA LYS A 46 -10.25 21.34 6.56
C LYS A 46 -9.21 22.31 6.02
N GLN A 47 -8.16 21.82 5.37
CA GLN A 47 -7.08 22.65 4.85
C GLN A 47 -7.44 23.36 3.53
N THR A 48 -8.23 22.70 2.68
CA THR A 48 -8.41 23.14 1.28
C THR A 48 -9.82 23.61 0.96
N GLY A 49 -10.81 23.27 1.78
CA GLY A 49 -12.23 23.43 1.46
C GLY A 49 -12.77 22.44 0.41
N THR A 50 -11.94 21.52 -0.10
CA THR A 50 -12.35 20.49 -1.08
C THR A 50 -13.18 19.42 -0.37
N THR A 51 -14.36 19.11 -0.89
CA THR A 51 -15.23 18.07 -0.30
C THR A 51 -14.82 16.69 -0.81
N ILE A 52 -14.53 15.77 0.11
CA ILE A 52 -14.23 14.39 -0.25
C ILE A 52 -15.45 13.51 0.02
N LYS A 53 -16.02 12.93 -1.04
CA LYS A 53 -16.97 11.81 -0.93
C LYS A 53 -16.22 10.51 -1.13
N PHE A 54 -16.55 9.48 -0.37
CA PHE A 54 -15.88 8.20 -0.56
C PHE A 54 -16.78 7.00 -0.34
N VAL A 55 -16.44 5.90 -1.01
CA VAL A 55 -17.06 4.58 -0.87
C VAL A 55 -15.96 3.60 -0.52
N THR A 56 -16.22 2.74 0.48
CA THR A 56 -15.30 1.66 0.82
C THR A 56 -15.89 0.30 0.49
N ASP A 57 -15.07 -0.59 -0.05
CA ASP A 57 -15.41 -1.99 -0.31
C ASP A 57 -14.11 -2.82 -0.37
N LYS A 58 -14.19 -4.13 -0.65
CA LYS A 58 -13.02 -4.96 -0.94
C LYS A 58 -12.45 -4.65 -2.31
N GLU A 59 -11.17 -4.98 -2.52
CA GLU A 59 -10.39 -4.66 -3.71
C GLU A 59 -11.06 -5.17 -5.00
N GLY A 60 -11.45 -6.45 -5.03
CA GLY A 60 -12.07 -7.09 -6.20
C GLY A 60 -13.42 -6.47 -6.58
N PRO A 61 -14.41 -6.42 -5.68
CA PRO A 61 -15.70 -5.78 -5.94
C PRO A 61 -15.57 -4.32 -6.39
N LEU A 62 -14.65 -3.55 -5.79
CA LEU A 62 -14.43 -2.16 -6.14
C LEU A 62 -13.85 -2.00 -7.56
N LEU A 63 -12.93 -2.88 -7.95
CA LEU A 63 -12.35 -2.89 -9.29
C LEU A 63 -13.40 -3.25 -10.35
N GLU A 64 -14.20 -4.29 -10.09
CA GLU A 64 -15.29 -4.69 -10.98
C GLU A 64 -16.37 -3.60 -11.09
N LYS A 65 -16.67 -2.91 -9.98
CA LYS A 65 -17.59 -1.76 -9.99
C LYS A 65 -17.06 -0.64 -10.88
N LEU A 66 -15.79 -0.25 -10.73
CA LEU A 66 -15.16 0.79 -11.54
C LEU A 66 -15.20 0.43 -13.03
N LYS A 67 -14.95 -0.84 -13.36
CA LYS A 67 -15.02 -1.37 -14.72
C LYS A 67 -16.43 -1.35 -15.30
N ALA A 68 -17.42 -1.81 -14.52
CA ALA A 68 -18.82 -1.86 -14.94
C ALA A 68 -19.40 -0.45 -15.17
N GLU A 69 -18.99 0.54 -14.36
CA GLU A 69 -19.43 1.92 -14.52
C GLU A 69 -18.79 2.61 -15.74
N GLY A 70 -17.55 2.26 -16.08
CA GLY A 70 -16.85 2.78 -17.26
C GLY A 70 -16.84 4.31 -17.31
N ALA A 71 -17.26 4.89 -18.44
CA ALA A 71 -17.32 6.34 -18.63
C ALA A 71 -18.30 7.07 -17.68
N ASN A 72 -19.23 6.34 -17.06
CA ASN A 72 -20.23 6.86 -16.15
C ASN A 72 -19.81 6.76 -14.68
N THR A 73 -18.62 6.25 -14.36
CA THR A 73 -18.16 6.19 -12.98
C THR A 73 -18.14 7.59 -12.36
N PRO A 74 -18.67 7.76 -11.14
CA PRO A 74 -18.50 8.99 -10.39
C PRO A 74 -17.11 9.05 -9.76
N ALA A 75 -16.37 7.95 -9.66
CA ALA A 75 -15.09 7.89 -8.96
C ALA A 75 -14.01 8.66 -9.72
N ASP A 76 -13.36 9.61 -9.03
CA ASP A 76 -12.22 10.35 -9.54
C ASP A 76 -10.89 9.68 -9.19
N MET A 77 -10.86 8.96 -8.08
CA MET A 77 -9.67 8.35 -7.50
C MET A 77 -9.96 6.95 -6.99
N LEU A 78 -9.02 6.03 -7.25
CA LEU A 78 -8.99 4.71 -6.65
C LEU A 78 -7.87 4.65 -5.60
N ILE A 79 -8.19 4.25 -4.37
CA ILE A 79 -7.22 3.84 -3.34
C ILE A 79 -7.33 2.33 -3.20
N THR A 80 -6.21 1.63 -3.26
CA THR A 80 -6.18 0.19 -2.94
C THR A 80 -4.90 -0.18 -2.21
N VAL A 81 -4.82 -1.44 -1.78
CA VAL A 81 -3.63 -2.03 -1.19
C VAL A 81 -2.99 -2.98 -2.19
N ASP A 82 -1.67 -3.12 -2.10
CA ASP A 82 -0.85 -3.95 -2.99
C ASP A 82 -0.61 -3.35 -4.39
N ALA A 83 0.66 -3.24 -4.75
CA ALA A 83 1.08 -2.82 -6.09
C ALA A 83 0.56 -3.74 -7.18
N GLY A 84 0.32 -5.03 -6.89
CA GLY A 84 -0.30 -5.94 -7.85
C GLY A 84 -1.72 -5.52 -8.23
N ASN A 85 -2.53 -5.07 -7.26
CA ASN A 85 -3.88 -4.58 -7.52
C ASN A 85 -3.87 -3.24 -8.28
N LEU A 86 -2.93 -2.34 -7.93
CA LEU A 86 -2.74 -1.07 -8.65
C LEU A 86 -2.32 -1.31 -10.10
N TRP A 87 -1.39 -2.24 -10.31
CA TRP A 87 -0.95 -2.65 -11.63
C TRP A 87 -2.10 -3.26 -12.43
N GLN A 88 -2.92 -4.13 -11.83
CA GLN A 88 -4.10 -4.69 -12.50
C GLN A 88 -5.07 -3.58 -12.94
N ALA A 89 -5.36 -2.62 -12.06
CA ALA A 89 -6.23 -1.49 -12.40
C ALA A 89 -5.68 -0.65 -13.57
N ALA A 90 -4.36 -0.40 -13.59
CA ALA A 90 -3.71 0.27 -14.71
C ALA A 90 -3.73 -0.56 -16.00
N HIS A 91 -3.43 -1.86 -15.92
CA HIS A 91 -3.38 -2.78 -17.05
C HIS A 91 -4.75 -2.98 -17.70
N GLU A 92 -5.82 -3.00 -16.92
CA GLU A 92 -7.21 -3.01 -17.40
C GLU A 92 -7.68 -1.63 -17.92
N GLY A 93 -6.80 -0.63 -17.91
CA GLY A 93 -7.09 0.71 -18.42
C GLY A 93 -8.11 1.46 -17.57
N LEU A 94 -8.17 1.21 -16.26
CA LEU A 94 -9.08 1.88 -15.33
C LEU A 94 -8.47 3.15 -14.72
N LEU A 95 -7.15 3.31 -14.82
CA LEU A 95 -6.41 4.47 -14.34
C LEU A 95 -5.88 5.29 -15.51
N ARG A 96 -5.60 6.58 -15.26
CA ARG A 96 -4.94 7.47 -16.23
C ARG A 96 -3.56 7.89 -15.72
N PRO A 97 -2.59 8.13 -16.62
CA PRO A 97 -1.30 8.68 -16.23
C PRO A 97 -1.46 10.11 -15.70
N VAL A 98 -0.69 10.44 -14.67
CA VAL A 98 -0.63 11.77 -14.04
C VAL A 98 0.81 12.26 -14.04
N GLN A 99 1.04 13.45 -14.57
CA GLN A 99 2.35 14.08 -14.51
C GLN A 99 2.41 15.05 -13.33
N SER A 100 3.24 14.73 -12.34
CA SER A 100 3.41 15.56 -11.15
C SER A 100 4.86 15.54 -10.66
N THR A 101 5.48 16.70 -10.63
CA THR A 101 6.81 16.89 -10.03
C THR A 101 6.77 16.66 -8.53
N VAL A 102 5.65 16.99 -7.87
CA VAL A 102 5.43 16.77 -6.44
C VAL A 102 5.43 15.28 -6.12
N LEU A 103 4.65 14.48 -6.87
CA LEU A 103 4.61 13.02 -6.67
C LEU A 103 5.97 12.38 -6.96
N ASN A 104 6.64 12.81 -8.03
CA ASN A 104 7.97 12.28 -8.38
C ASN A 104 9.04 12.60 -7.32
N ALA A 105 8.94 13.76 -6.65
CA ALA A 105 9.85 14.16 -5.59
C ALA A 105 9.53 13.49 -4.24
N ASN A 106 8.25 13.30 -3.94
CA ASN A 106 7.80 12.77 -2.65
C ASN A 106 7.71 11.24 -2.63
N ILE A 107 7.69 10.57 -3.78
CA ILE A 107 7.49 9.11 -3.85
C ILE A 107 8.66 8.48 -4.63
N PRO A 108 9.51 7.67 -3.95
CA PRO A 108 10.61 6.97 -4.58
C PRO A 108 10.18 6.19 -5.83
N ALA A 109 11.04 6.19 -6.86
CA ALA A 109 10.71 5.60 -8.17
C ALA A 109 10.29 4.13 -8.10
N HIS A 110 10.83 3.35 -7.17
CA HIS A 110 10.48 1.93 -6.99
C HIS A 110 9.10 1.71 -6.34
N LEU A 111 8.44 2.76 -5.84
CA LEU A 111 7.14 2.72 -5.15
C LEU A 111 5.99 3.35 -5.97
N ARG A 112 6.24 3.66 -7.24
CA ARG A 112 5.25 4.23 -8.17
C ARG A 112 5.32 3.57 -9.54
N ASP A 113 4.24 3.70 -10.30
CA ASP A 113 4.13 3.19 -11.66
C ASP A 113 5.16 3.87 -12.57
N PRO A 114 5.95 3.13 -13.37
CA PRO A 114 6.77 3.72 -14.43
C PRO A 114 5.96 4.51 -15.46
N GLY A 115 4.69 4.12 -15.68
CA GLY A 115 3.72 4.83 -16.52
C GLY A 115 2.99 5.99 -15.83
N ASN A 116 3.30 6.27 -14.56
CA ASN A 116 2.67 7.31 -13.73
C ASN A 116 1.14 7.17 -13.57
N GLN A 117 0.57 5.97 -13.66
CA GLN A 117 -0.87 5.73 -13.48
C GLN A 117 -1.28 5.53 -12.03
N TRP A 118 -0.33 5.16 -11.17
CA TRP A 118 -0.54 5.02 -9.74
C TRP A 118 0.73 5.31 -8.94
N PHE A 119 0.53 5.61 -7.66
CA PHE A 119 1.56 6.07 -6.75
C PHE A 119 1.35 5.46 -5.36
N GLY A 120 2.42 4.98 -4.72
CA GLY A 120 2.38 4.54 -3.33
C GLY A 120 2.09 5.69 -2.37
N LEU A 121 1.25 5.43 -1.36
CA LEU A 121 0.87 6.35 -0.29
C LEU A 121 1.36 5.91 1.09
N SER A 122 1.64 4.62 1.28
CA SER A 122 2.27 4.08 2.48
C SER A 122 3.03 2.82 2.12
N VAL A 123 4.04 2.47 2.92
CA VAL A 123 4.88 1.28 2.75
C VAL A 123 4.60 0.27 3.84
N ARG A 124 4.49 -0.99 3.44
CA ARG A 124 4.50 -2.14 4.36
C ARG A 124 5.66 -3.06 4.02
N ALA A 125 6.34 -3.55 5.03
CA ALA A 125 7.38 -4.56 4.89
C ALA A 125 6.77 -5.94 5.17
N ARG A 126 7.07 -6.92 4.31
CA ARG A 126 6.71 -8.33 4.55
C ARG A 126 7.97 -9.09 4.90
N THR A 127 8.13 -9.47 6.16
CA THR A 127 9.39 -10.01 6.68
C THR A 127 9.17 -11.22 7.57
N ILE A 128 10.27 -11.75 8.11
CA ILE A 128 10.28 -12.94 8.97
C ILE A 128 9.96 -12.55 10.41
N PHE A 129 9.08 -13.32 11.04
CA PHE A 129 8.82 -13.31 12.47
C PHE A 129 9.20 -14.65 13.07
N PHE A 130 9.63 -14.64 14.33
CA PHE A 130 10.13 -15.84 14.99
C PHE A 130 9.75 -15.90 16.47
N ASN A 131 9.66 -17.11 17.00
CA ASN A 131 9.46 -17.32 18.43
C ASN A 131 10.80 -17.14 19.18
N LYS A 132 10.91 -16.08 19.99
CA LYS A 132 12.11 -15.71 20.76
C LYS A 132 12.56 -16.80 21.76
N LYS A 133 11.69 -17.74 22.12
CA LYS A 133 12.03 -18.85 23.02
C LYS A 133 12.81 -19.95 22.29
N ASN A 134 12.59 -20.11 20.98
CA ASN A 134 13.07 -21.26 20.21
C ASN A 134 14.08 -20.89 19.10
N VAL A 135 14.13 -19.62 18.70
CA VAL A 135 14.96 -19.13 17.59
C VAL A 135 15.68 -17.86 18.01
N LYS A 136 16.95 -17.76 17.62
CA LYS A 136 17.75 -16.55 17.79
C LYS A 136 17.92 -15.82 16.45
N PRO A 137 18.13 -14.49 16.45
CA PRO A 137 18.33 -13.74 15.21
C PRO A 137 19.46 -14.28 14.33
N GLU A 138 20.53 -14.82 14.92
CA GLU A 138 21.66 -15.42 14.19
C GLU A 138 21.30 -16.70 13.41
N ASP A 139 20.19 -17.35 13.73
CA ASP A 139 19.69 -18.52 12.98
C ASP A 139 19.00 -18.12 11.67
N LEU A 140 18.64 -16.84 11.53
CA LEU A 140 17.84 -16.29 10.45
C LEU A 140 18.71 -15.51 9.45
N SER A 141 18.29 -15.50 8.18
CA SER A 141 19.01 -14.76 7.14
C SER A 141 18.11 -14.24 6.03
N THR A 142 17.51 -15.14 5.27
CA THR A 142 16.83 -14.81 4.03
C THR A 142 15.49 -15.53 3.90
N TYR A 143 14.61 -15.06 3.02
CA TYR A 143 13.41 -15.80 2.66
C TYR A 143 13.77 -17.17 2.07
N GLU A 144 14.85 -17.23 1.28
CA GLU A 144 15.33 -18.46 0.65
C GLU A 144 15.77 -19.49 1.68
N ASP A 145 16.43 -19.06 2.77
CA ASP A 145 16.90 -19.95 3.83
C ASP A 145 15.75 -20.65 4.55
N LEU A 146 14.53 -20.10 4.55
CA LEU A 146 13.35 -20.78 5.09
C LEU A 146 12.99 -22.07 4.34
N ALA A 147 13.57 -22.32 3.16
CA ALA A 147 13.47 -23.58 2.42
C ALA A 147 14.47 -24.65 2.89
N SER A 148 15.43 -24.30 3.75
CA SER A 148 16.45 -25.21 4.26
C SER A 148 15.85 -26.29 5.17
N PRO A 149 16.38 -27.54 5.18
CA PRO A 149 15.90 -28.62 6.05
C PRO A 149 15.92 -28.29 7.55
N LYS A 150 16.71 -27.30 8.01
CA LYS A 150 16.73 -26.87 9.42
C LYS A 150 15.39 -26.29 9.90
N TRP A 151 14.52 -25.90 8.97
CA TRP A 151 13.16 -25.39 9.25
C TRP A 151 12.06 -26.44 9.07
N LYS A 152 12.40 -27.72 8.85
CA LYS A 152 11.43 -28.78 8.67
C LYS A 152 10.47 -28.85 9.87
N ASN A 153 9.17 -28.75 9.61
CA ASN A 153 8.09 -28.70 10.61
C ASN A 153 8.19 -27.51 11.57
N ARG A 154 8.81 -26.40 11.15
CA ARG A 154 9.04 -25.20 11.99
C ARG A 154 8.51 -23.91 11.36
N LEU A 155 8.08 -23.95 10.09
CA LEU A 155 7.57 -22.78 9.37
C LEU A 155 6.03 -22.71 9.43
N CYS A 156 5.48 -21.55 9.72
CA CYS A 156 4.08 -21.23 9.46
C CYS A 156 3.95 -20.19 8.37
N LEU A 157 2.99 -20.41 7.48
CA LEU A 157 2.61 -19.46 6.46
C LEU A 157 1.10 -19.32 6.41
N ARG A 158 0.62 -18.19 5.91
CA ARG A 158 -0.78 -18.07 5.46
C ARG A 158 -0.95 -18.62 4.05
N THR A 159 -2.20 -18.78 3.62
CA THR A 159 -2.55 -19.26 2.28
C THR A 159 -1.94 -18.44 1.13
N SER A 160 -1.59 -19.11 0.04
CA SER A 160 -1.12 -18.56 -1.23
C SER A 160 -2.18 -17.74 -1.97
N LYS A 161 -3.46 -17.90 -1.62
CA LYS A 161 -4.60 -17.17 -2.21
C LYS A 161 -4.61 -15.67 -1.89
N LYS A 162 -3.68 -15.19 -1.05
CA LYS A 162 -3.65 -13.82 -0.56
C LYS A 162 -2.57 -13.04 -1.29
N VAL A 163 -2.94 -11.85 -1.76
CA VAL A 163 -2.12 -11.00 -2.63
C VAL A 163 -0.73 -10.72 -2.06
N TYR A 164 -0.57 -10.62 -0.74
CA TYR A 164 0.75 -10.37 -0.13
C TYR A 164 1.77 -11.49 -0.39
N ASN A 165 1.33 -12.76 -0.43
CA ASN A 165 2.20 -13.88 -0.78
C ASN A 165 2.42 -13.96 -2.29
N GLN A 166 1.39 -13.66 -3.09
CA GLN A 166 1.50 -13.59 -4.55
C GLN A 166 2.55 -12.54 -4.95
N SER A 167 2.50 -11.36 -4.35
CA SER A 167 3.43 -10.27 -4.58
C SER A 167 4.84 -10.60 -4.09
N LEU A 168 5.01 -11.21 -2.90
CA LEU A 168 6.34 -11.66 -2.45
C LEU A 168 6.95 -12.68 -3.43
N VAL A 169 6.18 -13.69 -3.85
CA VAL A 169 6.65 -14.70 -4.79
C VAL A 169 6.92 -14.11 -6.17
N ALA A 170 6.08 -13.18 -6.64
CA ALA A 170 6.32 -12.45 -7.89
C ALA A 170 7.64 -11.68 -7.87
N MET A 171 7.95 -11.00 -6.76
CA MET A 171 9.22 -10.29 -6.59
C MET A 171 10.41 -11.25 -6.51
N MET A 172 10.24 -12.43 -5.90
CA MET A 172 11.27 -13.47 -5.94
C MET A 172 11.47 -14.05 -7.35
N ILE A 173 10.42 -14.16 -8.17
CA ILE A 173 10.56 -14.54 -9.59
C ILE A 173 11.38 -13.49 -10.34
N GLU A 174 11.15 -12.20 -10.10
CA GLU A 174 11.99 -11.14 -10.68
C GLU A 174 13.46 -11.26 -10.21
N GLU A 175 13.69 -11.53 -8.92
CA GLU A 175 15.05 -11.56 -8.35
C GLU A 175 15.83 -12.83 -8.70
N HIS A 176 15.17 -13.98 -8.85
CA HIS A 176 15.82 -15.29 -8.96
C HIS A 176 15.46 -16.09 -10.21
N GLY A 177 14.45 -15.65 -10.96
CA GLY A 177 13.83 -16.43 -12.02
C GLY A 177 12.88 -17.51 -11.50
N GLU A 178 11.91 -17.88 -12.33
CA GLU A 178 10.80 -18.77 -11.97
C GLU A 178 11.27 -20.13 -11.41
N ALA A 179 12.27 -20.75 -12.06
CA ALA A 179 12.75 -22.08 -11.68
C ALA A 179 13.35 -22.12 -10.27
N LYS A 180 14.14 -21.09 -9.91
CA LYS A 180 14.75 -21.02 -8.58
C LYS A 180 13.70 -20.71 -7.51
N THR A 181 12.77 -19.80 -7.80
CA THR A 181 11.67 -19.47 -6.89
C THR A 181 10.78 -20.68 -6.63
N GLU A 182 10.50 -21.52 -7.63
CA GLU A 182 9.69 -22.72 -7.45
C GLU A 182 10.38 -23.70 -6.47
N GLN A 183 11.69 -23.86 -6.57
CA GLN A 183 12.46 -24.69 -5.62
C GLN A 183 12.36 -24.16 -4.18
N ILE A 184 12.47 -22.83 -4.01
CA ILE A 184 12.37 -22.18 -2.70
C ILE A 184 10.97 -22.38 -2.11
N VAL A 185 9.91 -22.10 -2.88
CA VAL A 185 8.53 -22.23 -2.42
C VAL A 185 8.19 -23.69 -2.10
N LYS A 186 8.66 -24.68 -2.88
CA LYS A 186 8.52 -26.10 -2.54
C LYS A 186 9.21 -26.44 -1.22
N GLY A 187 10.39 -25.88 -0.98
CA GLY A 187 11.09 -26.03 0.30
C GLY A 187 10.29 -25.43 1.47
N TRP A 188 9.66 -24.27 1.29
CA TRP A 188 8.76 -23.70 2.30
C TRP A 188 7.58 -24.61 2.60
N VAL A 189 6.89 -25.11 1.58
CA VAL A 189 5.75 -26.03 1.74
C VAL A 189 6.18 -27.29 2.46
N ASN A 190 7.35 -27.85 2.10
CA ASN A 190 7.93 -29.00 2.77
C ASN A 190 8.27 -28.73 4.24
N ASN A 191 8.52 -27.48 4.62
CA ASN A 191 8.91 -27.09 5.97
C ASN A 191 7.74 -26.66 6.87
N LEU A 192 6.52 -26.67 6.35
CA LEU A 192 5.33 -26.29 7.11
C LEU A 192 5.15 -27.17 8.36
N ALA A 193 4.96 -26.53 9.51
CA ALA A 193 4.62 -27.19 10.78
C ALA A 193 3.15 -27.62 10.84
N THR A 194 2.30 -26.96 10.06
CA THR A 194 0.83 -27.12 10.06
C THR A 194 0.25 -26.63 8.73
N ASP A 195 -1.04 -26.85 8.50
CA ASP A 195 -1.74 -26.26 7.35
C ASP A 195 -1.69 -24.73 7.39
N VAL A 196 -1.80 -24.12 6.23
CA VAL A 196 -1.68 -22.66 6.07
C VAL A 196 -2.81 -21.90 6.78
N PHE A 197 -2.48 -20.74 7.34
CA PHE A 197 -3.43 -19.86 8.04
C PHE A 197 -4.26 -18.98 7.08
N SER A 198 -5.42 -18.50 7.54
CA SER A 198 -6.27 -17.57 6.77
C SER A 198 -5.66 -16.17 6.61
N ASP A 199 -4.92 -15.72 7.63
CA ASP A 199 -4.41 -14.36 7.77
C ASP A 199 -3.10 -14.29 8.57
N ASP A 200 -2.42 -13.14 8.46
CA ASP A 200 -1.13 -12.88 9.11
C ASP A 200 -1.25 -12.86 10.65
N THR A 201 -2.38 -12.40 11.23
CA THR A 201 -2.56 -12.33 12.68
C THR A 201 -2.57 -13.73 13.30
N LYS A 202 -3.36 -14.65 12.74
CA LYS A 202 -3.41 -16.04 13.24
C LYS A 202 -2.06 -16.74 13.08
N MET A 203 -1.35 -16.46 11.99
CA MET A 203 0.00 -16.99 11.78
C MET A 203 0.97 -16.48 12.85
N LEU A 204 0.95 -15.17 13.15
CA LEU A 204 1.76 -14.58 14.22
C LEU A 204 1.40 -15.15 15.59
N GLU A 205 0.11 -15.32 15.90
CA GLU A 205 -0.34 -15.95 17.14
C GLU A 205 0.15 -17.40 17.27
N ALA A 206 0.17 -18.17 16.17
CA ALA A 206 0.73 -19.52 16.15
C ALA A 206 2.24 -19.54 16.40
N VAL A 207 2.98 -18.58 15.84
CA VAL A 207 4.41 -18.38 16.16
C VAL A 207 4.58 -18.04 17.65
N GLY A 208 3.80 -17.10 18.19
CA GLY A 208 3.86 -16.72 19.61
C GLY A 208 3.52 -17.86 20.56
N ALA A 209 2.57 -18.73 20.18
CA ALA A 209 2.19 -19.92 20.92
C ALA A 209 3.20 -21.08 20.80
N GLY A 210 4.18 -20.99 19.89
CA GLY A 210 5.18 -22.04 19.66
C GLY A 210 4.65 -23.24 18.88
N GLN A 211 3.53 -23.09 18.16
CA GLN A 211 3.06 -24.10 17.20
C GLN A 211 4.03 -24.24 16.01
N CYS A 212 4.78 -23.17 15.74
CA CYS A 212 5.88 -23.09 14.80
C CYS A 212 6.86 -22.04 15.30
N ASP A 213 8.05 -22.05 14.74
CA ASP A 213 9.16 -21.24 15.22
C ASP A 213 9.38 -19.99 14.37
N VAL A 214 9.01 -20.03 13.09
CA VAL A 214 9.19 -18.92 12.15
C VAL A 214 7.97 -18.77 11.23
N GLY A 215 7.77 -17.57 10.70
CA GLY A 215 6.75 -17.29 9.69
C GLY A 215 6.94 -15.96 8.98
N ILE A 216 6.14 -15.71 7.95
CA ILE A 216 6.23 -14.50 7.12
C ILE A 216 4.92 -13.71 7.18
N ALA A 217 5.00 -12.44 7.59
CA ALA A 217 3.84 -11.54 7.69
C ALA A 217 4.21 -10.08 7.34
N ASN A 218 3.19 -9.24 7.19
CA ASN A 218 3.37 -7.79 7.12
C ASN A 218 3.55 -7.20 8.52
N THR A 219 4.44 -6.22 8.64
CA THR A 219 4.81 -5.59 9.91
C THR A 219 3.66 -4.95 10.68
N TYR A 220 2.66 -4.37 10.01
CA TYR A 220 1.54 -3.72 10.71
C TYR A 220 0.65 -4.72 11.47
N TYR A 221 0.58 -6.00 11.05
CA TYR A 221 -0.13 -7.02 11.85
C TYR A 221 0.62 -7.35 13.13
N TYR A 222 1.96 -7.37 13.08
CA TYR A 222 2.80 -7.50 14.25
C TYR A 222 2.60 -6.32 15.21
N GLY A 223 2.66 -5.08 14.71
CA GLY A 223 2.41 -3.89 15.54
C GLY A 223 1.07 -3.93 16.24
N ARG A 224 -0.02 -4.20 15.50
CA ARG A 224 -1.38 -4.32 16.08
C ARG A 224 -1.52 -5.49 17.06
N LEU A 225 -0.82 -6.60 16.83
CA LEU A 225 -0.82 -7.74 17.75
C LEU A 225 -0.08 -7.38 19.04
N MET A 226 1.10 -6.79 18.95
CA MET A 226 1.92 -6.42 20.10
C MET A 226 1.28 -5.29 20.93
N GLU A 227 0.52 -4.39 20.31
CA GLU A 227 -0.29 -3.40 21.04
C GLU A 227 -1.37 -4.07 21.90
N LYS A 228 -2.03 -5.12 21.37
CA LYS A 228 -3.09 -5.85 22.09
C LYS A 228 -2.56 -6.89 23.07
N LYS A 229 -1.41 -7.49 22.76
CA LYS A 229 -0.80 -8.63 23.48
C LYS A 229 0.73 -8.44 23.55
N PRO A 230 1.22 -7.47 24.35
CA PRO A 230 2.64 -7.10 24.37
C PRO A 230 3.59 -8.21 24.87
N ASP A 231 3.07 -9.17 25.65
CA ASP A 231 3.88 -10.24 26.26
C ASP A 231 4.13 -11.44 25.33
N GLN A 232 3.69 -11.37 24.07
CA GLN A 232 3.94 -12.44 23.10
C GLN A 232 5.44 -12.57 22.81
N PRO A 233 6.01 -13.78 22.82
CA PRO A 233 7.44 -13.99 22.59
C PRO A 233 7.79 -13.93 21.09
N ILE A 234 7.25 -12.97 20.35
CA ILE A 234 7.44 -12.83 18.90
C ILE A 234 8.51 -11.78 18.62
N GLY A 235 9.55 -12.18 17.90
CA GLY A 235 10.58 -11.32 17.35
C GLY A 235 10.34 -11.02 15.89
N ILE A 236 10.83 -9.86 15.46
CA ILE A 236 10.88 -9.44 14.06
C ILE A 236 12.32 -9.59 13.56
N PHE A 237 12.47 -10.11 12.35
CA PHE A 237 13.75 -10.23 11.67
C PHE A 237 13.63 -9.67 10.26
N TRP A 238 14.51 -8.73 9.91
CA TRP A 238 14.58 -8.13 8.59
C TRP A 238 15.31 -9.08 7.64
N ALA A 239 14.57 -9.70 6.71
CA ALA A 239 15.14 -10.64 5.77
C ALA A 239 16.08 -9.97 4.75
N ASN A 240 16.98 -10.76 4.17
CA ASN A 240 17.74 -10.40 2.97
C ASN A 240 18.61 -9.14 3.11
N GLN A 241 19.01 -8.76 4.33
CA GLN A 241 19.81 -7.55 4.57
C GLN A 241 21.21 -7.56 3.93
N LYS A 242 21.77 -8.77 3.72
CA LYS A 242 23.06 -8.97 3.04
C LYS A 242 22.91 -9.14 1.52
N THR A 243 21.68 -9.15 0.99
CA THR A 243 21.36 -9.37 -0.43
C THR A 243 20.44 -8.25 -0.93
N GLY A 244 19.26 -8.57 -1.48
CA GLY A 244 18.31 -7.64 -2.10
C GLY A 244 17.61 -6.68 -1.13
N GLY A 245 17.56 -6.99 0.17
CA GLY A 245 16.79 -6.25 1.17
C GLY A 245 15.37 -6.82 1.38
N VAL A 246 14.63 -6.26 2.33
CA VAL A 246 13.28 -6.71 2.70
C VAL A 246 12.30 -6.41 1.57
N HIS A 247 11.45 -7.37 1.20
CA HIS A 247 10.32 -7.09 0.34
C HIS A 247 9.39 -6.05 0.97
N VAL A 248 9.25 -4.93 0.26
CA VAL A 248 8.29 -3.88 0.59
C VAL A 248 7.20 -3.82 -0.47
N ASN A 249 6.03 -3.37 -0.06
CA ASN A 249 4.89 -3.16 -0.96
C ASN A 249 4.10 -1.93 -0.47
N VAL A 250 3.17 -1.43 -1.27
CA VAL A 250 2.49 -0.16 -1.02
C VAL A 250 0.99 -0.30 -0.88
N SER A 251 0.39 0.52 -0.02
CA SER A 251 -0.96 1.00 -0.31
C SER A 251 -0.80 2.21 -1.20
N GLY A 252 -1.66 2.39 -2.19
CA GLY A 252 -1.46 3.44 -3.17
C GLY A 252 -2.75 3.87 -3.84
N ALA A 253 -2.61 4.83 -4.74
CA ALA A 253 -3.74 5.38 -5.45
C ALA A 253 -3.41 5.79 -6.87
N GLY A 254 -4.45 5.86 -7.69
CA GLY A 254 -4.41 6.41 -9.04
C GLY A 254 -5.64 7.25 -9.33
N VAL A 255 -5.50 8.16 -10.29
CA VAL A 255 -6.65 8.89 -10.84
C VAL A 255 -7.35 7.96 -11.82
N THR A 256 -8.67 7.83 -11.70
CA THR A 256 -9.43 6.95 -12.59
C THR A 256 -9.43 7.52 -14.02
N LYS A 257 -9.56 6.64 -15.01
CA LYS A 257 -9.56 7.02 -16.43
C LYS A 257 -10.67 8.01 -16.78
N HIS A 258 -11.83 7.85 -16.15
CA HIS A 258 -13.05 8.61 -16.44
C HIS A 258 -13.42 9.64 -15.36
N ALA A 259 -12.47 9.98 -14.47
CA ALA A 259 -12.61 11.00 -13.44
C ALA A 259 -13.27 12.27 -13.99
N LYS A 260 -14.27 12.79 -13.26
CA LYS A 260 -14.94 14.06 -13.57
C LYS A 260 -14.14 15.25 -13.02
N ASN A 261 -13.39 15.03 -11.94
CA ASN A 261 -12.45 15.97 -11.36
C ASN A 261 -11.02 15.38 -11.24
N PRO A 262 -10.33 15.14 -12.37
CA PRO A 262 -8.98 14.57 -12.35
C PRO A 262 -7.94 15.48 -11.67
N ALA A 263 -8.12 16.80 -11.77
CA ALA A 263 -7.22 17.77 -11.13
C ALA A 263 -7.35 17.76 -9.60
N GLY A 264 -8.57 17.67 -9.07
CA GLY A 264 -8.83 17.51 -7.64
C GLY A 264 -8.27 16.20 -7.11
N ALA A 265 -8.49 15.08 -7.82
CA ALA A 265 -7.90 13.79 -7.47
C ALA A 265 -6.37 13.82 -7.45
N GLN A 266 -5.73 14.44 -8.46
CA GLN A 266 -4.27 14.62 -8.46
C GLN A 266 -3.80 15.42 -7.24
N LYS A 267 -4.43 16.57 -6.94
CA LYS A 267 -4.08 17.39 -5.75
C LYS A 267 -4.23 16.61 -4.45
N LEU A 268 -5.25 15.75 -4.35
CA LEU A 268 -5.43 14.88 -3.18
C LEU A 268 -4.27 13.87 -3.06
N ILE A 269 -3.87 13.20 -4.14
CA ILE A 269 -2.72 12.27 -4.12
C ILE A 269 -1.43 13.03 -3.75
N GLU A 270 -1.20 14.22 -4.32
CA GLU A 270 -0.06 15.08 -4.00
C GLU A 270 -0.02 15.46 -2.53
N TRP A 271 -1.17 15.82 -1.97
CA TRP A 271 -1.28 16.13 -0.55
C TRP A 271 -1.06 14.89 0.32
N LEU A 272 -1.61 13.72 -0.03
CA LEU A 272 -1.39 12.48 0.72
C LEU A 272 0.08 12.05 0.73
N ALA A 273 0.85 12.43 -0.28
CA ALA A 273 2.30 12.22 -0.35
C ALA A 273 3.13 13.31 0.37
N SER A 274 2.51 14.38 0.84
CA SER A 274 3.19 15.46 1.56
C SER A 274 3.68 15.03 2.94
N GLU A 275 4.66 15.74 3.48
CA GLU A 275 5.19 15.46 4.83
C GLU A 275 4.09 15.52 5.90
N GLN A 276 3.18 16.49 5.80
CA GLN A 276 2.08 16.67 6.74
C GLN A 276 1.14 15.45 6.74
N ALA A 277 0.72 14.98 5.57
CA ALA A 277 -0.19 13.85 5.47
C ALA A 277 0.49 12.52 5.83
N GLN A 278 1.76 12.35 5.48
CA GLN A 278 2.51 11.14 5.79
C GLN A 278 2.71 10.95 7.30
N ASN A 279 2.87 12.02 8.08
CA ASN A 279 2.87 11.93 9.54
C ASN A 279 1.52 11.43 10.10
N LEU A 280 0.39 11.81 9.50
CA LEU A 280 -0.92 11.29 9.91
C LEU A 280 -1.10 9.79 9.54
N TYR A 281 -0.47 9.35 8.44
CA TYR A 281 -0.50 7.95 7.99
C TYR A 281 0.25 7.01 8.94
N THR A 282 1.40 7.45 9.46
CA THR A 282 2.24 6.64 10.36
C THR A 282 1.55 6.38 11.69
N ASP A 283 0.87 7.39 12.23
CA ASP A 283 0.23 7.33 13.55
C ASP A 283 -0.99 6.38 13.58
N ALA A 284 -1.72 6.28 12.47
CA ALA A 284 -2.95 5.49 12.39
C ALA A 284 -2.76 4.04 11.88
N GLY A 285 -1.68 3.77 11.14
CA GLY A 285 -1.58 2.59 10.27
C GLY A 285 -0.61 1.48 10.72
N MET A 286 0.39 1.81 11.54
CA MET A 286 1.60 0.98 11.75
C MET A 286 2.31 0.64 10.42
N GLU A 287 2.20 1.55 9.44
CA GLU A 287 2.85 1.48 8.12
C GLU A 287 3.97 2.53 8.05
N PHE A 288 4.96 2.31 7.19
CA PHE A 288 6.07 3.23 6.96
C PHE A 288 5.66 4.33 5.98
N PRO A 289 6.20 5.55 6.10
CA PRO A 289 5.94 6.61 5.13
C PRO A 289 6.59 6.28 3.78
N VAL A 290 5.94 6.68 2.68
CA VAL A 290 6.56 6.66 1.35
C VAL A 290 7.49 7.84 1.14
N ASN A 291 7.23 8.95 1.82
CA ASN A 291 8.01 10.17 1.67
C ASN A 291 9.33 10.06 2.44
N PRO A 292 10.49 10.10 1.76
CA PRO A 292 11.78 9.87 2.40
C PRO A 292 12.18 10.95 3.40
N LYS A 293 11.50 12.11 3.40
CA LYS A 293 11.72 13.19 4.37
C LYS A 293 11.01 12.95 5.70
N VAL A 294 10.05 12.02 5.74
CA VAL A 294 9.23 11.74 6.91
C VAL A 294 9.84 10.57 7.68
N LYS A 295 10.00 10.76 8.98
CA LYS A 295 10.50 9.70 9.86
C LYS A 295 9.37 8.73 10.18
N PRO A 296 9.63 7.41 10.21
CA PRO A 296 8.65 6.45 10.71
C PRO A 296 8.28 6.73 12.18
N ASP A 297 7.10 6.27 12.58
CA ASP A 297 6.66 6.31 13.97
C ASP A 297 7.69 5.65 14.91
N PRO A 298 7.92 6.17 16.13
CA PRO A 298 8.88 5.59 17.08
C PRO A 298 8.71 4.09 17.37
N VAL A 299 7.47 3.58 17.35
CA VAL A 299 7.19 2.15 17.48
C VAL A 299 7.83 1.36 16.35
N LEU A 300 7.73 1.85 15.11
CA LEU A 300 8.35 1.23 13.94
C LEU A 300 9.88 1.31 14.01
N VAL A 301 10.41 2.46 14.45
CA VAL A 301 11.85 2.66 14.66
C VAL A 301 12.39 1.68 15.73
N GLY A 302 11.60 1.39 16.76
CA GLY A 302 11.93 0.42 17.81
C GLY A 302 12.12 -1.02 17.31
N TRP A 303 11.64 -1.35 16.11
CA TRP A 303 11.87 -2.66 15.47
C TRP A 303 13.21 -2.77 14.75
N GLY A 304 14.00 -1.69 14.74
CA GLY A 304 15.28 -1.60 14.07
C GLY A 304 15.16 -1.15 12.61
N SER A 305 16.25 -0.59 12.07
CA SER A 305 16.33 -0.19 10.67
C SER A 305 16.49 -1.39 9.74
N PHE A 306 16.05 -1.24 8.49
CA PHE A 306 16.24 -2.24 7.46
C PHE A 306 16.50 -1.60 6.09
N LYS A 307 17.22 -2.33 5.24
CA LYS A 307 17.35 -2.06 3.81
C LYS A 307 16.13 -2.64 3.08
N PRO A 308 15.30 -1.83 2.40
CA PRO A 308 14.24 -2.32 1.54
C PRO A 308 14.81 -2.84 0.21
N ASN A 309 14.10 -3.77 -0.41
CA ASN A 309 14.30 -4.16 -1.80
C ASN A 309 13.80 -3.03 -2.72
N LEU A 310 14.65 -2.59 -3.65
CA LEU A 310 14.41 -1.46 -4.54
C LEU A 310 13.95 -1.86 -5.95
N ILE A 311 13.66 -3.14 -6.20
CA ILE A 311 12.95 -3.56 -7.41
C ILE A 311 11.60 -2.83 -7.43
N ASN A 312 11.23 -2.28 -8.58
CA ASN A 312 9.98 -1.54 -8.69
C ASN A 312 8.78 -2.45 -8.39
N VAL A 313 7.91 -2.01 -7.47
CA VAL A 313 6.78 -2.82 -6.98
C VAL A 313 5.74 -3.15 -8.06
N SER A 314 5.77 -2.51 -9.24
CA SER A 314 4.98 -2.92 -10.42
C SER A 314 5.24 -4.35 -10.85
N LYS A 315 6.45 -4.88 -10.62
CA LYS A 315 6.81 -6.28 -10.90
C LYS A 315 5.94 -7.28 -10.14
N ALA A 316 5.45 -6.91 -8.96
CA ALA A 316 4.50 -7.73 -8.21
C ALA A 316 3.19 -7.97 -8.99
N GLY A 317 2.76 -7.00 -9.80
CA GLY A 317 1.61 -7.14 -10.70
C GLY A 317 1.94 -7.87 -11.99
N GLU A 318 3.01 -7.46 -12.68
CA GLU A 318 3.45 -8.06 -13.94
C GLU A 318 3.64 -9.58 -13.84
N LEU A 319 4.18 -10.06 -12.72
CA LEU A 319 4.48 -11.46 -12.49
C LEU A 319 3.45 -12.17 -11.60
N GLN A 320 2.34 -11.51 -11.23
CA GLN A 320 1.37 -12.06 -10.28
C GLN A 320 0.75 -13.38 -10.77
N ALA A 321 0.33 -13.41 -12.04
CA ALA A 321 -0.25 -14.62 -12.64
C ALA A 321 0.76 -15.78 -12.67
N THR A 322 2.03 -15.49 -12.96
CA THR A 322 3.12 -16.47 -12.92
C THR A 322 3.35 -16.97 -11.50
N ALA A 323 3.38 -16.08 -10.50
CA ALA A 323 3.51 -16.42 -9.09
C ALA A 323 2.39 -17.32 -8.58
N VAL A 324 1.13 -17.03 -8.94
CA VAL A 324 -0.03 -17.87 -8.59
C VAL A 324 0.13 -19.28 -9.16
N LYS A 325 0.46 -19.40 -10.46
CA LYS A 325 0.69 -20.71 -11.10
C LYS A 325 1.85 -21.46 -10.46
N LEU A 326 2.94 -20.77 -10.13
CA LEU A 326 4.10 -21.37 -9.47
C LEU A 326 3.73 -21.90 -8.08
N MET A 327 3.01 -21.11 -7.27
CA MET A 327 2.60 -21.53 -5.93
C MET A 327 1.66 -22.75 -5.99
N ASP A 328 0.76 -22.81 -6.96
CA ASP A 328 -0.09 -23.98 -7.21
C ASP A 328 0.74 -25.23 -7.55
N ARG A 329 1.67 -25.14 -8.51
CA ARG A 329 2.60 -26.25 -8.85
C ARG A 329 3.49 -26.67 -7.68
N ALA A 330 3.82 -25.74 -6.78
CA ALA A 330 4.59 -26.01 -5.58
C ALA A 330 3.76 -26.64 -4.45
N GLY A 331 2.45 -26.81 -4.62
CA GLY A 331 1.55 -27.36 -3.60
C GLY A 331 1.23 -26.38 -2.46
N TYR A 332 1.45 -25.09 -2.67
CA TYR A 332 1.18 -24.07 -1.66
C TYR A 332 -0.31 -23.69 -1.66
N LYS A 333 -1.05 -24.19 -0.68
CA LYS A 333 -2.50 -23.99 -0.48
C LYS A 333 -2.89 -22.56 -0.11
#